data_AF-A0A4Y8UYK1-F1
#
_entry.id   AF-A0A4Y8UYK1-F1
#
_cell.length_a   1.000
_cell.length_b   1.000
_cell.length_c   1.000
_cell.angle_alpha   90.00
_cell.angle_beta   90.00
_cell.angle_gamma   90.00
#
_symmetry.space_group_name_H-M   'P 1'
#
loop_
_entity.id
_entity.type
_entity.pdbx_description
1 polymer ?
#
loop_
_entity_poly.entity_id
_entity_poly.type
_entity_poly.pdbx_seq_one_letter_code
_entity_poly.pdbx_strand_id
1 'polypeptide(L)'
;METKSLWLWNLGSIILEQSSKILPKYYALFHYMTNDECAIDDNKKQLCQQIVSLELFLNYFYSIYIVSLRGALRATNAKEQKANLKYVNAYIIEGYKALWGFTKHNQSLWGQFIKLYANVKNTEAFDKMLEEITCALKEYGDNTITDKDERCLAMHYQIDKNGNPQELLKLDEITIEKEQERYDQFRPIYHKMIDCFVKLIDYYLFKPYRTEILKIQPILPELNLMDQIVWHDKINEINFAITKNIEAQAKSFENCKEMLRKYPLVFKEISRKYKVDLSDCKELLKSTEAMLAISYFSLDLCSILKVYFNSTIPLERNIALSRMNIICHSIIDRVYGYRDRRGSYWEQYITKPYLNMELPDGVVKIRNVMESLIASNTYTQEKRSSFVHLKKDNYIQAITYLYSNNPLVEIQNSEAIIKILPEIQKAIVGVVKQVDSNIKCSYARKNSWIDENLKKVAPFKNQPGVKSVYESLLLLKKGKIMEAIEKLNDI
;
A
#
# COMPACT_ATOMS: atom_id res chain seq x y z
N MET A 1 -25.08 -5.60 1.61
CA MET A 1 -23.98 -6.35 2.27
C MET A 1 -24.55 -7.67 2.75
N GLU A 2 -23.94 -8.79 2.37
CA GLU A 2 -24.28 -10.12 2.92
C GLU A 2 -24.09 -10.16 4.45
N THR A 3 -24.79 -11.07 5.13
CA THR A 3 -24.85 -11.19 6.60
C THR A 3 -23.46 -11.26 7.26
N LYS A 4 -22.50 -11.97 6.64
CA LYS A 4 -21.10 -12.06 7.12
C LYS A 4 -20.37 -10.72 7.06
N SER A 5 -20.57 -9.95 5.99
CA SER A 5 -19.96 -8.63 5.81
C SER A 5 -20.50 -7.61 6.81
N LEU A 6 -21.80 -7.67 7.14
CA LEU A 6 -22.42 -6.80 8.13
C LEU A 6 -21.95 -7.12 9.57
N TRP A 7 -21.76 -8.39 9.87
CA TRP A 7 -21.22 -8.81 11.17
C TRP A 7 -19.77 -8.36 11.36
N LEU A 8 -18.92 -8.60 10.36
CA LEU A 8 -17.51 -8.20 10.38
C LEU A 8 -17.34 -6.68 10.54
N TRP A 9 -18.25 -5.93 9.91
CA TRP A 9 -18.35 -4.50 10.09
C TRP A 9 -18.63 -4.11 11.55
N ASN A 10 -19.71 -4.63 12.13
CA ASN A 10 -20.12 -4.27 13.49
C ASN A 10 -19.07 -4.65 14.53
N LEU A 11 -18.52 -5.88 14.43
CA LEU A 11 -17.46 -6.32 15.33
C LEU A 11 -16.20 -5.46 15.16
N GLY A 12 -15.82 -5.13 13.92
CA GLY A 12 -14.68 -4.28 13.65
C GLY A 12 -14.80 -2.90 14.31
N SER A 13 -16.00 -2.29 14.30
CA SER A 13 -16.24 -1.02 15.00
C SER A 13 -16.01 -1.15 16.51
N ILE A 14 -16.58 -2.20 17.13
CA ILE A 14 -16.44 -2.44 18.57
C ILE A 14 -14.98 -2.59 18.97
N ILE A 15 -14.22 -3.37 18.20
CA ILE A 15 -12.79 -3.59 18.49
C ILE A 15 -12.02 -2.28 18.38
N LEU A 16 -12.24 -1.48 17.33
CA LEU A 16 -11.54 -0.21 17.17
C LEU A 16 -11.90 0.80 18.28
N GLU A 17 -13.16 0.84 18.72
CA GLU A 17 -13.58 1.65 19.86
C GLU A 17 -12.94 1.21 21.17
N GLN A 18 -12.83 -0.11 21.41
CA GLN A 18 -12.14 -0.65 22.58
C GLN A 18 -10.63 -0.34 22.54
N SER A 19 -9.98 -0.64 21.41
CA SER A 19 -8.55 -0.38 21.21
C SER A 19 -8.22 1.12 21.36
N SER A 20 -9.12 2.03 20.95
CA SER A 20 -8.92 3.48 21.13
C SER A 20 -8.77 3.90 22.61
N LYS A 21 -9.41 3.17 23.53
CA LYS A 21 -9.35 3.39 24.98
C LYS A 21 -8.22 2.62 25.65
N ILE A 22 -7.85 1.47 25.08
CA ILE A 22 -6.87 0.52 25.61
C ILE A 22 -5.44 1.00 25.31
N LEU A 23 -5.17 1.40 24.07
CA LEU A 23 -3.81 1.76 23.61
C LEU A 23 -3.14 2.83 24.49
N PRO A 24 -3.78 3.98 24.84
CA PRO A 24 -3.13 5.00 25.66
C PRO A 24 -2.77 4.52 27.07
N LYS A 25 -3.62 3.68 27.66
CA LYS A 25 -3.43 3.14 29.01
C LYS A 25 -2.23 2.21 29.06
N TYR A 26 -2.19 1.24 28.14
CA TYR A 26 -1.08 0.29 28.10
C TYR A 26 0.22 0.94 27.60
N TYR A 27 0.13 2.01 26.81
CA TYR A 27 1.30 2.76 26.39
C TYR A 27 1.95 3.46 27.59
N ALA A 28 1.15 4.12 28.43
CA ALA A 28 1.66 4.72 29.67
C ALA A 28 2.25 3.66 30.63
N LEU A 29 1.59 2.50 30.76
CA LEU A 29 2.12 1.37 31.53
C LEU A 29 3.46 0.84 30.99
N PHE A 30 3.59 0.72 29.68
CA PHE A 30 4.84 0.29 29.04
C PHE A 30 5.99 1.25 29.37
N HIS A 31 5.74 2.56 29.27
CA HIS A 31 6.74 3.59 29.58
C HIS A 31 7.07 3.68 31.06
N TYR A 32 6.09 3.48 31.94
CA TYR A 32 6.33 3.36 33.39
C TYR A 32 7.29 2.20 33.69
N MET A 33 7.12 1.05 33.04
CA MET A 33 8.00 -0.11 33.21
C MET A 33 9.39 0.06 32.59
N THR A 34 9.58 1.02 31.70
CA THR A 34 10.92 1.37 31.19
C THR A 34 11.65 2.40 32.07
N ASN A 35 10.96 3.01 33.03
CA ASN A 35 11.55 3.98 33.96
C ASN A 35 12.30 3.25 35.10
N ASP A 36 13.39 3.85 35.57
CA ASP A 36 14.16 3.40 36.72
C ASP A 36 13.37 3.54 38.04
N GLU A 37 12.42 4.47 38.11
CA GLU A 37 11.52 4.69 39.25
C GLU A 37 10.34 3.69 39.31
N CYS A 38 10.34 2.67 38.46
CA CYS A 38 9.30 1.64 38.47
C CYS A 38 9.35 0.83 39.77
N ALA A 39 8.23 0.78 40.49
CA ALA A 39 8.12 0.09 41.78
C ALA A 39 7.91 -1.44 41.64
N ILE A 40 7.89 -1.96 40.41
CA ILE A 40 7.77 -3.40 40.14
C ILE A 40 9.13 -4.05 40.34
N ASP A 41 9.15 -5.14 41.11
CA ASP A 41 10.36 -5.92 41.39
C ASP A 41 11.14 -6.23 40.10
N ASP A 42 12.47 -6.02 40.12
CA ASP A 42 13.33 -6.18 38.93
C ASP A 42 13.22 -7.58 38.29
N ASN A 43 13.04 -8.62 39.11
CA ASN A 43 12.86 -9.99 38.66
C ASN A 43 11.53 -10.23 37.90
N LYS A 44 10.51 -9.40 38.11
CA LYS A 44 9.18 -9.48 37.45
C LYS A 44 8.96 -8.38 36.41
N LYS A 45 9.72 -7.29 36.50
CA LYS A 45 9.63 -6.11 35.61
C LYS A 45 9.67 -6.51 34.14
N GLN A 46 10.60 -7.39 33.76
CA GLN A 46 10.73 -7.84 32.36
C GLN A 46 9.52 -8.65 31.87
N LEU A 47 8.97 -9.56 32.70
CA LEU A 47 7.76 -10.31 32.35
C LEU A 47 6.56 -9.37 32.20
N CYS A 48 6.36 -8.46 33.15
CA CYS A 48 5.26 -7.50 33.12
C CYS A 48 5.36 -6.60 31.88
N GLN A 49 6.56 -6.09 31.58
CA GLN A 49 6.81 -5.29 30.39
C GLN A 49 6.49 -6.07 29.12
N GLN A 50 6.85 -7.36 29.06
CA GLN A 50 6.57 -8.19 27.89
C GLN A 50 5.07 -8.49 27.73
N ILE A 51 4.34 -8.71 28.83
CA ILE A 51 2.88 -8.86 28.82
C ILE A 51 2.21 -7.59 28.29
N VAL A 52 2.58 -6.42 28.80
CA VAL A 52 2.05 -5.11 28.34
C VAL A 52 2.44 -4.85 26.87
N SER A 53 3.66 -5.21 26.49
CA SER A 53 4.16 -5.11 25.10
C SER A 53 3.31 -5.94 24.14
N LEU A 54 2.94 -7.17 24.51
CA LEU A 54 2.05 -8.03 23.71
C LEU A 54 0.63 -7.49 23.64
N GLU A 55 0.08 -6.97 24.73
CA GLU A 55 -1.25 -6.36 24.74
C GLU A 55 -1.33 -5.13 23.82
N LEU A 56 -0.31 -4.26 23.87
CA LEU A 56 -0.18 -3.13 22.95
C LEU A 56 -0.08 -3.59 21.50
N PHE A 57 0.81 -4.55 21.25
CA PHE A 57 1.03 -5.07 19.91
C PHE A 57 -0.25 -5.65 19.32
N LEU A 58 -0.94 -6.54 20.04
CA LEU A 58 -2.16 -7.19 19.56
C LEU A 58 -3.25 -6.16 19.24
N ASN A 59 -3.48 -5.20 20.13
CA ASN A 59 -4.48 -4.16 19.90
C ASN A 59 -4.13 -3.28 18.68
N TYR A 60 -2.86 -2.89 18.52
CA TYR A 60 -2.43 -2.09 17.38
C TYR A 60 -2.49 -2.87 16.06
N PHE A 61 -1.85 -4.05 16.00
CA PHE A 61 -1.80 -4.91 14.83
C PHE A 61 -3.22 -5.29 14.36
N TYR A 62 -4.08 -5.71 15.28
CA TYR A 62 -5.43 -6.12 14.92
C TYR A 62 -6.29 -4.93 14.48
N SER A 63 -6.05 -3.73 15.04
CA SER A 63 -6.71 -2.50 14.59
C SER A 63 -6.33 -2.15 13.14
N ILE A 64 -5.04 -2.14 12.77
CA ILE A 64 -4.62 -1.81 11.40
C ILE A 64 -5.11 -2.85 10.37
N TYR A 65 -5.21 -4.11 10.80
CA TYR A 65 -5.80 -5.18 10.01
C TYR A 65 -7.29 -4.94 9.74
N ILE A 66 -8.07 -4.65 10.80
CA ILE A 66 -9.51 -4.38 10.71
C ILE A 66 -9.82 -3.16 9.84
N VAL A 67 -9.06 -2.06 9.99
CA VAL A 67 -9.28 -0.84 9.18
C VAL A 67 -9.14 -1.14 7.69
N SER A 68 -8.15 -1.95 7.31
CA SER A 68 -7.94 -2.34 5.91
C SER A 68 -9.11 -3.18 5.37
N LEU A 69 -9.60 -4.14 6.15
CA LEU A 69 -10.72 -4.99 5.77
C LEU A 69 -12.04 -4.21 5.69
N ARG A 70 -12.29 -3.30 6.64
CA ARG A 70 -13.45 -2.40 6.61
C ARG A 70 -13.41 -1.45 5.41
N GLY A 71 -12.24 -0.93 5.06
CA GLY A 71 -12.04 -0.14 3.84
C GLY A 71 -12.41 -0.94 2.59
N ALA A 72 -12.03 -2.22 2.52
CA ALA A 72 -12.39 -3.09 1.41
C ALA A 72 -13.90 -3.37 1.33
N LEU A 73 -14.58 -3.50 2.47
CA LEU A 73 -16.04 -3.67 2.53
C LEU A 73 -16.82 -2.40 2.12
N ARG A 74 -16.25 -1.21 2.37
CA ARG A 74 -16.82 0.09 1.98
C ARG A 74 -16.57 0.45 0.51
N ALA A 75 -15.70 -0.27 -0.17
CA ALA A 75 -15.28 0.08 -1.51
C ALA A 75 -16.46 0.09 -2.49
N THR A 76 -16.49 1.10 -3.34
CA THR A 76 -17.53 1.28 -4.37
C THR A 76 -17.22 0.57 -5.68
N ASN A 77 -15.99 0.11 -5.87
CA ASN A 77 -15.60 -0.71 -7.02
C ASN A 77 -14.49 -1.71 -6.65
N ALA A 78 -14.26 -2.69 -7.53
CA ALA A 78 -13.31 -3.76 -7.31
C ALA A 78 -11.85 -3.28 -7.15
N LYS A 79 -11.47 -2.15 -7.75
CA LYS A 79 -10.08 -1.66 -7.68
C LYS A 79 -9.80 -0.93 -6.37
N GLU A 80 -10.74 -0.13 -5.90
CA GLU A 80 -10.74 0.42 -4.54
C GLU A 80 -10.72 -0.69 -3.49
N GLN A 81 -11.50 -1.77 -3.71
CA GLN A 81 -11.49 -2.94 -2.82
C GLN A 81 -10.09 -3.57 -2.77
N LYS A 82 -9.47 -3.82 -3.92
CA LYS A 82 -8.11 -4.39 -4.04
C LYS A 82 -7.03 -3.50 -3.41
N ALA A 83 -7.15 -2.17 -3.55
CA ALA A 83 -6.23 -1.24 -2.90
C ALA A 83 -6.28 -1.37 -1.37
N ASN A 84 -7.44 -1.64 -0.79
CA ASN A 84 -7.58 -1.93 0.64
C ASN A 84 -7.10 -3.34 1.02
N LEU A 85 -7.48 -4.36 0.25
CA LEU A 85 -7.15 -5.76 0.57
C LEU A 85 -5.65 -6.07 0.55
N LYS A 86 -4.84 -5.39 -0.26
CA LYS A 86 -3.37 -5.63 -0.24
C LYS A 86 -2.73 -5.38 1.13
N TYR A 87 -3.30 -4.48 1.94
CA TYR A 87 -2.80 -4.20 3.29
C TYR A 87 -3.24 -5.26 4.29
N VAL A 88 -4.39 -5.90 4.08
CA VAL A 88 -4.87 -7.00 4.92
C VAL A 88 -3.83 -8.13 4.92
N ASN A 89 -3.41 -8.55 3.72
CA ASN A 89 -2.38 -9.55 3.54
C ASN A 89 -1.00 -9.11 4.10
N ALA A 90 -0.57 -7.88 3.78
CA ALA A 90 0.71 -7.37 4.28
C ALA A 90 0.76 -7.32 5.82
N TYR A 91 -0.31 -6.87 6.48
CA TYR A 91 -0.36 -6.76 7.93
C TYR A 91 -0.45 -8.11 8.61
N ILE A 92 -1.19 -9.11 8.09
CA ILE A 92 -1.20 -10.44 8.71
C ILE A 92 0.18 -11.10 8.64
N ILE A 93 0.91 -10.95 7.53
CA ILE A 93 2.26 -11.49 7.39
C ILE A 93 3.24 -10.79 8.35
N GLU A 94 3.31 -9.46 8.35
CA GLU A 94 4.22 -8.70 9.23
C GLU A 94 3.84 -8.87 10.71
N GLY A 95 2.54 -8.92 11.01
CA GLY A 95 2.01 -9.09 12.36
C GLY A 95 2.33 -10.48 12.90
N TYR A 96 2.07 -11.53 12.12
CA TYR A 96 2.40 -12.89 12.53
C TYR A 96 3.91 -13.09 12.65
N LYS A 97 4.71 -12.51 11.75
CA LYS A 97 6.18 -12.53 11.85
C LYS A 97 6.69 -11.88 13.13
N ALA A 98 6.12 -10.75 13.55
CA ALA A 98 6.50 -10.10 14.81
C ALA A 98 6.02 -10.90 16.04
N LEU A 99 4.80 -11.45 15.97
CA LEU A 99 4.16 -12.17 17.06
C LEU A 99 4.80 -13.53 17.34
N TRP A 100 4.86 -14.40 16.33
CA TRP A 100 5.30 -15.79 16.45
C TRP A 100 6.72 -16.01 15.92
N GLY A 101 7.13 -15.24 14.91
CA GLY A 101 8.37 -15.47 14.17
C GLY A 101 8.23 -16.67 13.24
N PHE A 102 8.73 -16.59 12.00
CA PHE A 102 8.73 -17.75 11.10
C PHE A 102 9.75 -18.79 11.56
N THR A 103 11.00 -18.68 11.16
CA THR A 103 12.07 -19.62 11.59
C THR A 103 12.79 -19.17 12.87
N LYS A 104 12.45 -18.00 13.41
CA LYS A 104 13.13 -17.35 14.54
C LYS A 104 12.20 -17.18 15.75
N HIS A 105 11.50 -18.24 16.15
CA HIS A 105 10.52 -18.18 17.25
C HIS A 105 11.07 -17.58 18.54
N ASN A 106 12.30 -17.92 18.93
CA ASN A 106 12.90 -17.41 20.17
C ASN A 106 13.14 -15.89 20.18
N GLN A 107 13.05 -15.23 19.02
CA GLN A 107 13.21 -13.78 18.88
C GLN A 107 11.87 -13.05 18.72
N SER A 108 10.75 -13.77 18.61
CA SER A 108 9.42 -13.18 18.46
C SER A 108 8.86 -12.69 19.80
N LEU A 109 7.80 -11.87 19.74
CA LEU A 109 7.15 -11.36 20.94
C LEU A 109 6.61 -12.50 21.82
N TRP A 110 5.98 -13.50 21.21
CA TRP A 110 5.44 -14.66 21.91
C TRP A 110 6.56 -15.55 22.48
N GLY A 111 7.59 -15.87 21.70
CA GLY A 111 8.69 -16.71 22.16
C GLY A 111 9.48 -16.09 23.32
N GLN A 112 9.73 -14.77 23.27
CA GLN A 112 10.34 -14.04 24.38
C GLN A 112 9.45 -14.08 25.63
N PHE A 113 8.14 -13.90 25.46
CA PHE A 113 7.18 -13.98 26.56
C PHE A 113 7.15 -15.35 27.22
N ILE A 114 7.02 -16.44 26.46
CA ILE A 114 6.99 -17.80 27.00
C ILE A 114 8.27 -18.10 27.80
N LYS A 115 9.43 -17.67 27.28
CA LYS A 115 10.71 -17.83 27.99
C LYS A 115 10.73 -17.07 29.32
N LEU A 116 10.27 -15.82 29.33
CA LEU A 116 10.21 -15.00 30.56
C LEU A 116 9.21 -15.58 31.56
N TYR A 117 8.03 -16.00 31.09
CA TYR A 117 7.00 -16.61 31.91
C TYR A 117 7.51 -17.88 32.58
N ALA A 118 8.17 -18.78 31.84
CA ALA A 118 8.72 -20.01 32.40
C ALA A 118 9.73 -19.78 33.54
N ASN A 119 10.49 -18.68 33.47
CA ASN A 119 11.50 -18.33 34.48
C ASN A 119 10.91 -17.66 35.73
N VAL A 120 9.78 -16.97 35.60
CA VAL A 120 9.20 -16.12 36.66
C VAL A 120 7.92 -16.73 37.26
N LYS A 121 7.28 -17.67 36.57
CA LYS A 121 6.00 -18.24 37.01
C LYS A 121 6.10 -18.83 38.41
N ASN A 122 5.10 -18.52 39.21
CA ASN A 122 4.88 -19.07 40.55
C ASN A 122 3.56 -19.86 40.64
N THR A 123 2.94 -20.13 39.49
CA THR A 123 1.67 -20.83 39.36
C THR A 123 1.58 -21.52 37.99
N GLU A 124 0.84 -22.61 37.93
CA GLU A 124 0.52 -23.33 36.69
C GLU A 124 -0.85 -22.94 36.11
N ALA A 125 -1.55 -21.99 36.75
CA ALA A 125 -2.94 -21.63 36.41
C ALA A 125 -3.13 -21.16 34.96
N PHE A 126 -2.07 -20.69 34.29
CA PHE A 126 -2.12 -20.21 32.91
C PHE A 126 -1.52 -21.19 31.89
N ASP A 127 -0.84 -22.25 32.35
CA ASP A 127 0.01 -23.09 31.50
C ASP A 127 -0.81 -23.73 30.36
N LYS A 128 -1.97 -24.29 30.68
CA LYS A 128 -2.89 -24.87 29.69
C LYS A 128 -3.35 -23.85 28.64
N MET A 129 -3.72 -22.64 29.06
CA MET A 129 -4.16 -21.59 28.13
C MET A 129 -3.01 -21.15 27.21
N LEU A 130 -1.80 -21.03 27.75
CA LEU A 130 -0.61 -20.65 26.99
C LEU A 130 -0.20 -21.73 26.00
N GLU A 131 -0.31 -23.00 26.38
CA GLU A 131 -0.07 -24.14 25.50
C GLU A 131 -1.08 -24.16 24.35
N GLU A 132 -2.38 -24.00 24.64
CA GLU A 132 -3.43 -23.95 23.62
C GLU A 132 -3.21 -22.81 22.61
N ILE A 133 -2.80 -21.62 23.06
CA ILE A 133 -2.47 -20.50 22.18
C ILE A 133 -1.22 -20.81 21.36
N THR A 134 -0.19 -21.39 21.98
CA THR A 134 1.07 -21.76 21.31
C THR A 134 0.82 -22.76 20.17
N CYS A 135 0.02 -23.79 20.44
CA CYS A 135 -0.39 -24.77 19.43
C CYS A 135 -1.20 -24.11 18.30
N ALA A 136 -2.17 -23.26 18.62
CA ALA A 136 -2.98 -22.58 17.61
C ALA A 136 -2.15 -21.62 16.74
N LEU A 137 -1.20 -20.88 17.33
CA LEU A 137 -0.27 -20.03 16.57
C LEU A 137 0.58 -20.86 15.62
N LYS A 138 1.13 -21.99 16.09
CA LYS A 138 1.91 -22.92 15.27
C LYS A 138 1.08 -23.45 14.10
N GLU A 139 -0.11 -23.99 14.37
CA GLU A 139 -1.01 -24.56 13.36
C GLU A 139 -1.41 -23.52 12.30
N TYR A 140 -1.68 -22.28 12.70
CA TYR A 140 -1.97 -21.18 11.77
C TYR A 140 -0.78 -20.90 10.83
N GLY A 141 0.44 -20.85 11.38
CA GLY A 141 1.65 -20.64 10.60
C GLY A 141 1.90 -21.76 9.60
N ASP A 142 1.65 -23.01 9.99
CA ASP A 142 1.93 -24.18 9.16
C ASP A 142 0.90 -24.37 8.05
N ASN A 143 -0.37 -24.03 8.28
CA ASN A 143 -1.47 -24.34 7.37
C ASN A 143 -2.07 -23.14 6.62
N THR A 144 -2.00 -21.93 7.18
CA THR A 144 -2.70 -20.75 6.62
C THR A 144 -1.74 -19.78 5.92
N ILE A 145 -0.52 -19.62 6.43
CA ILE A 145 0.46 -18.72 5.83
C ILE A 145 1.26 -19.46 4.77
N THR A 146 0.76 -19.44 3.54
CA THR A 146 1.35 -20.14 2.38
C THR A 146 2.46 -19.36 1.68
N ASP A 147 2.69 -18.10 2.06
CA ASP A 147 3.61 -17.19 1.37
C ASP A 147 4.60 -16.53 2.36
N LYS A 148 5.38 -17.39 3.05
CA LYS A 148 6.25 -17.00 4.18
C LYS A 148 7.46 -16.16 3.75
N ASP A 149 7.90 -16.28 2.49
CA ASP A 149 9.12 -15.67 1.97
C ASP A 149 8.87 -14.56 0.92
N GLU A 150 7.69 -14.46 0.30
CA GLU A 150 7.50 -13.46 -0.76
C GLU A 150 6.97 -12.12 -0.25
N ARG A 151 7.84 -11.12 -0.38
CA ARG A 151 7.48 -9.69 -0.46
C ARG A 151 6.47 -9.39 -1.60
N CYS A 152 6.03 -10.38 -2.37
CA CYS A 152 5.17 -10.26 -3.55
C CYS A 152 3.77 -9.69 -3.26
N LEU A 153 3.24 -9.92 -2.06
CA LEU A 153 1.88 -9.47 -1.73
C LEU A 153 1.86 -8.19 -0.89
N ALA A 154 3.02 -7.79 -0.36
CA ALA A 154 3.22 -6.49 0.23
C ALA A 154 3.52 -5.46 -0.88
N MET A 155 2.59 -5.32 -1.83
CA MET A 155 2.74 -4.56 -3.09
C MET A 155 3.29 -3.13 -2.94
N HIS A 156 3.19 -2.55 -1.74
CA HIS A 156 3.84 -1.29 -1.42
C HIS A 156 5.39 -1.30 -1.60
N TYR A 157 6.09 -2.42 -1.45
CA TYR A 157 7.54 -2.49 -1.73
C TYR A 157 7.85 -2.59 -3.22
N GLN A 158 6.93 -3.15 -4.00
CA GLN A 158 7.12 -3.31 -5.45
C GLN A 158 6.84 -2.02 -6.21
N ILE A 159 6.13 -1.09 -5.58
CA ILE A 159 5.94 0.28 -6.06
C ILE A 159 6.97 1.27 -5.49
N ASP A 160 7.80 0.88 -4.52
CA ASP A 160 8.91 1.70 -4.03
C ASP A 160 9.97 1.91 -5.11
N LYS A 161 10.86 2.87 -4.90
CA LYS A 161 12.01 3.13 -5.78
C LYS A 161 12.84 1.84 -5.99
N ASN A 162 13.12 1.51 -7.24
CA ASN A 162 13.69 0.24 -7.73
C ASN A 162 12.79 -1.01 -7.71
N GLY A 163 11.57 -0.95 -7.19
CA GLY A 163 10.55 -2.01 -7.34
C GLY A 163 10.07 -2.20 -8.79
N ASN A 164 9.38 -3.32 -9.04
CA ASN A 164 8.82 -3.70 -10.33
C ASN A 164 7.31 -3.39 -10.41
N PRO A 165 6.88 -2.37 -11.17
CA PRO A 165 5.46 -2.03 -11.31
C PRO A 165 4.59 -3.13 -11.91
N GLN A 166 5.16 -4.07 -12.68
CA GLN A 166 4.39 -5.18 -13.26
C GLN A 166 3.78 -6.09 -12.20
N GLU A 167 4.28 -6.07 -10.97
CA GLU A 167 3.70 -6.82 -9.87
C GLU A 167 2.30 -6.34 -9.49
N LEU A 168 1.94 -5.10 -9.86
CA LEU A 168 0.56 -4.60 -9.75
C LEU A 168 -0.44 -5.41 -10.59
N LEU A 169 0.04 -6.17 -11.58
CA LEU A 169 -0.80 -7.09 -12.36
C LEU A 169 -1.35 -8.25 -11.51
N LYS A 170 -0.68 -8.58 -10.39
CA LYS A 170 -1.12 -9.60 -9.44
C LYS A 170 -2.22 -9.11 -8.50
N LEU A 171 -2.64 -7.84 -8.57
CA LEU A 171 -3.74 -7.30 -7.75
C LEU A 171 -5.04 -8.08 -7.96
N ASP A 172 -5.19 -8.71 -9.13
CA ASP A 172 -6.36 -9.49 -9.46
C ASP A 172 -6.42 -10.85 -8.74
N GLU A 173 -5.32 -11.31 -8.14
CA GLU A 173 -5.24 -12.55 -7.37
C GLU A 173 -5.76 -12.40 -5.93
N ILE A 174 -5.82 -11.14 -5.46
CA ILE A 174 -6.32 -10.76 -4.14
C ILE A 174 -7.85 -10.64 -4.21
N THR A 175 -8.54 -11.45 -3.41
CA THR A 175 -10.00 -11.47 -3.34
C THR A 175 -10.47 -11.27 -1.89
N ILE A 176 -11.67 -10.72 -1.73
CA ILE A 176 -12.24 -10.47 -0.40
C ILE A 176 -12.46 -11.77 0.37
N GLU A 177 -12.82 -12.85 -0.33
CA GLU A 177 -13.09 -14.16 0.26
C GLU A 177 -11.83 -14.74 0.90
N LYS A 178 -10.67 -14.70 0.20
CA LYS A 178 -9.39 -15.17 0.72
C LYS A 178 -8.96 -14.41 1.97
N GLU A 179 -9.10 -13.08 1.96
CA GLU A 179 -8.68 -12.25 3.09
C GLU A 179 -9.68 -12.32 4.27
N GLN A 180 -10.97 -12.54 4.01
CA GLN A 180 -11.96 -12.84 5.04
C GLN A 180 -11.71 -14.21 5.68
N GLU A 181 -11.35 -15.23 4.89
CA GLU A 181 -11.00 -16.55 5.43
C GLU A 181 -9.78 -16.47 6.35
N ARG A 182 -8.73 -15.74 5.95
CA ARG A 182 -7.56 -15.49 6.81
C ARG A 182 -7.93 -14.80 8.13
N TYR A 183 -8.86 -13.84 8.08
CA TYR A 183 -9.40 -13.21 9.27
C TYR A 183 -10.14 -14.21 10.15
N ASP A 184 -11.05 -14.99 9.58
CA ASP A 184 -11.86 -15.96 10.31
C ASP A 184 -11.01 -17.06 10.96
N GLN A 185 -9.89 -17.42 10.34
CA GLN A 185 -8.91 -18.37 10.88
C GLN A 185 -8.04 -17.78 12.01
N PHE A 186 -7.62 -16.51 11.89
CA PHE A 186 -6.77 -15.87 12.92
C PHE A 186 -7.57 -15.33 14.11
N ARG A 187 -8.81 -14.87 13.88
CA ARG A 187 -9.67 -14.24 14.89
C ARG A 187 -9.81 -15.06 16.18
N PRO A 188 -10.07 -16.39 16.15
CA PRO A 188 -10.16 -17.19 17.36
C PRO A 188 -8.88 -17.17 18.20
N ILE A 189 -7.72 -17.14 17.54
CA ILE A 189 -6.40 -17.05 18.19
C ILE A 189 -6.28 -15.68 18.88
N TYR A 190 -6.61 -14.60 18.18
CA TYR A 190 -6.62 -13.26 18.74
C TYR A 190 -7.48 -13.16 20.02
N HIS A 191 -8.72 -13.67 19.98
CA HIS A 191 -9.61 -13.63 21.16
C HIS A 191 -9.05 -14.44 22.33
N LYS A 192 -8.54 -15.65 22.08
CA LYS A 192 -7.87 -16.46 23.12
C LYS A 192 -6.69 -15.70 23.74
N MET A 193 -5.91 -15.00 22.93
CA MET A 193 -4.77 -14.21 23.41
C MET A 193 -5.21 -13.04 24.27
N ILE A 194 -6.17 -12.23 23.82
CA ILE A 194 -6.68 -11.09 24.60
C ILE A 194 -7.26 -11.57 25.93
N ASP A 195 -8.10 -12.62 25.92
CA ASP A 195 -8.66 -13.19 27.15
C ASP A 195 -7.58 -13.69 28.11
N CYS A 196 -6.51 -14.29 27.58
CA CYS A 196 -5.37 -14.73 28.36
C CYS A 196 -4.58 -13.57 28.96
N PHE A 197 -4.28 -12.54 28.15
CA PHE A 197 -3.51 -11.40 28.60
C PHE A 197 -4.25 -10.56 29.62
N VAL A 198 -5.57 -10.38 29.50
CA VAL A 198 -6.37 -9.72 30.54
C VAL A 198 -6.19 -10.41 31.89
N LYS A 199 -6.20 -11.75 31.92
CA LYS A 199 -5.99 -12.51 33.17
C LYS A 199 -4.55 -12.45 33.68
N LEU A 200 -3.56 -12.50 32.78
CA LEU A 200 -2.15 -12.37 33.14
C LEU A 200 -1.83 -10.97 33.69
N ILE A 201 -2.38 -9.93 33.06
CA ILE A 201 -2.27 -8.54 33.49
C ILE A 201 -2.92 -8.36 34.87
N ASP A 202 -4.11 -8.91 35.09
CA ASP A 202 -4.73 -8.86 36.42
C ASP A 202 -3.86 -9.55 37.48
N TYR A 203 -3.32 -10.73 37.18
CA TYR A 203 -2.57 -11.54 38.13
C TYR A 203 -1.17 -10.99 38.43
N TYR A 204 -0.36 -10.72 37.40
CA TYR A 204 1.04 -10.33 37.56
C TYR A 204 1.22 -8.84 37.79
N LEU A 205 0.25 -8.01 37.38
CA LEU A 205 0.41 -6.56 37.36
C LEU A 205 -0.59 -5.84 38.26
N PHE A 206 -1.90 -5.96 38.03
CA PHE A 206 -2.87 -5.19 38.82
C PHE A 206 -3.02 -5.66 40.26
N LYS A 207 -3.13 -6.96 40.54
CA LYS A 207 -3.29 -7.45 41.91
C LYS A 207 -2.10 -7.06 42.82
N PRO A 208 -0.84 -7.20 42.39
CA PRO A 208 0.29 -6.88 43.27
C PRO A 208 0.62 -5.39 43.34
N TYR A 209 0.36 -4.61 42.27
CA TYR A 209 0.81 -3.21 42.14
C TYR A 209 -0.34 -2.23 41.86
N ARG A 210 -1.55 -2.54 42.35
CA ARG A 210 -2.78 -1.77 42.05
C ARG A 210 -2.62 -0.28 42.33
N THR A 211 -2.08 0.05 43.49
CA THR A 211 -1.97 1.44 43.98
C THR A 211 -1.03 2.26 43.10
N GLU A 212 0.08 1.66 42.68
CA GLU A 212 1.09 2.26 41.82
C GLU A 212 0.52 2.48 40.42
N ILE A 213 -0.13 1.45 39.86
CA ILE A 213 -0.69 1.50 38.51
C ILE A 213 -1.80 2.55 38.39
N LEU A 214 -2.67 2.67 39.39
CA LEU A 214 -3.77 3.64 39.37
C LEU A 214 -3.29 5.11 39.38
N LYS A 215 -2.03 5.36 39.75
CA LYS A 215 -1.42 6.70 39.68
C LYS A 215 -0.95 7.06 38.28
N ILE A 216 -0.73 6.08 37.41
CA ILE A 216 -0.19 6.28 36.07
C ILE A 216 -1.24 7.00 35.21
N GLN A 217 -0.89 8.17 34.71
CA GLN A 217 -1.72 8.93 33.78
C GLN A 217 -1.37 8.57 32.34
N PRO A 218 -2.35 8.60 31.41
CA PRO A 218 -2.06 8.53 29.98
C PRO A 218 -1.07 9.62 29.57
N ILE A 219 -0.03 9.23 28.83
CA ILE A 219 1.01 10.14 28.33
C ILE A 219 0.83 10.50 26.85
N LEU A 220 -0.05 9.79 26.13
CA LEU A 220 -0.44 10.13 24.77
C LEU A 220 -1.55 11.18 24.80
N PRO A 221 -1.55 12.15 23.86
CA PRO A 221 -2.65 13.07 23.71
C PRO A 221 -3.92 12.34 23.28
N GLU A 222 -5.06 13.02 23.32
CA GLU A 222 -6.29 12.48 22.73
C GLU A 222 -6.19 12.38 21.21
N LEU A 223 -6.89 11.41 20.61
CA LEU A 223 -6.97 11.29 19.16
C LEU A 223 -7.65 12.53 18.57
N ASN A 224 -7.08 13.07 17.50
CA ASN A 224 -7.55 14.32 16.92
C ASN A 224 -9.01 14.20 16.41
N LEU A 225 -9.86 15.15 16.83
CA LEU A 225 -11.25 15.29 16.39
C LEU A 225 -11.52 16.63 15.68
N MET A 226 -10.59 17.60 15.75
CA MET A 226 -10.82 18.96 15.25
C MET A 226 -10.95 19.01 13.72
N ASP A 227 -10.30 18.08 13.05
CA ASP A 227 -10.41 17.85 11.62
C ASP A 227 -11.86 17.59 11.15
N GLN A 228 -12.71 16.96 11.97
CA GLN A 228 -14.11 16.72 11.62
C GLN A 228 -14.90 18.01 11.49
N ILE A 229 -14.57 19.02 12.29
CA ILE A 229 -15.22 20.33 12.25
C ILE A 229 -14.78 21.07 10.98
N VAL A 230 -13.49 21.02 10.65
CA VAL A 230 -12.92 21.74 9.50
C VAL A 230 -13.52 21.29 8.17
N TRP A 231 -13.79 19.99 8.02
CA TRP A 231 -14.26 19.41 6.75
C TRP A 231 -15.76 19.10 6.71
N HIS A 232 -16.51 19.39 7.78
CA HIS A 232 -17.90 18.98 7.93
C HIS A 232 -18.76 19.38 6.73
N ASP A 233 -18.72 20.66 6.35
CA ASP A 233 -19.57 21.21 5.28
C ASP A 233 -19.11 20.80 3.87
N LYS A 234 -17.89 20.29 3.75
CA LYS A 234 -17.27 19.90 2.45
C LYS A 234 -17.22 18.39 2.24
N ILE A 235 -17.66 17.60 3.20
CA ILE A 235 -17.47 16.14 3.18
C ILE A 235 -18.10 15.47 1.94
N ASN A 236 -19.27 15.95 1.51
CA ASN A 236 -19.96 15.43 0.33
C ASN A 236 -19.21 15.78 -0.97
N GLU A 237 -18.72 17.02 -1.08
CA GLU A 237 -17.92 17.47 -2.22
C GLU A 237 -16.61 16.69 -2.31
N ILE A 238 -15.92 16.53 -1.18
CA ILE A 238 -14.67 15.77 -1.06
C ILE A 238 -14.91 14.31 -1.47
N ASN A 239 -15.94 13.65 -0.93
CA ASN A 239 -16.26 12.26 -1.27
C ASN A 239 -16.60 12.09 -2.75
N PHE A 240 -17.32 13.04 -3.35
CA PHE A 240 -17.62 13.04 -4.78
C PHE A 240 -16.34 13.16 -5.62
N ALA A 241 -15.45 14.11 -5.28
CA ALA A 241 -14.19 14.31 -5.97
C ALA A 241 -13.27 13.08 -5.86
N ILE A 242 -13.18 12.47 -4.67
CA ILE A 242 -12.43 11.24 -4.42
C ILE A 242 -12.97 10.09 -5.28
N THR A 243 -14.29 9.88 -5.27
CA THR A 243 -14.92 8.78 -6.02
C THR A 243 -14.67 8.92 -7.52
N LYS A 244 -14.85 10.12 -8.07
CA LYS A 244 -14.56 10.41 -9.49
C LYS A 244 -13.09 10.17 -9.84
N ASN A 245 -12.16 10.53 -8.95
CA ASN A 245 -10.73 10.26 -9.15
C ASN A 245 -10.44 8.76 -9.17
N ILE A 246 -10.99 8.00 -8.21
CA ILE A 246 -10.86 6.53 -8.16
C ILE A 246 -11.34 5.91 -9.48
N GLU A 247 -12.51 6.29 -9.98
CA GLU A 247 -13.05 5.75 -11.25
C GLU A 247 -12.15 6.06 -12.45
N ALA A 248 -11.69 7.31 -12.57
CA ALA A 248 -10.81 7.73 -13.65
C ALA A 248 -9.47 6.97 -13.63
N GLN A 249 -8.89 6.80 -12.45
CA GLN A 249 -7.61 6.12 -12.28
C GLN A 249 -7.74 4.60 -12.40
N ALA A 250 -8.87 4.02 -11.99
CA ALA A 250 -9.17 2.60 -12.22
C ALA A 250 -9.24 2.29 -13.73
N LYS A 251 -9.89 3.17 -14.51
CA LYS A 251 -9.91 3.05 -15.99
C LYS A 251 -8.51 3.18 -16.59
N SER A 252 -7.73 4.17 -16.15
CA SER A 252 -6.35 4.35 -16.60
C SER A 252 -5.46 3.13 -16.27
N PHE A 253 -5.63 2.56 -15.08
CA PHE A 253 -4.92 1.37 -14.63
C PHE A 253 -5.21 0.16 -15.53
N GLU A 254 -6.49 -0.11 -15.85
CA GLU A 254 -6.83 -1.23 -16.75
C GLU A 254 -6.29 -1.03 -18.16
N ASN A 255 -6.36 0.19 -18.70
CA ASN A 255 -5.77 0.49 -20.01
C ASN A 255 -4.26 0.20 -20.04
N CYS A 256 -3.52 0.62 -19.00
CA CYS A 256 -2.09 0.35 -18.91
C CYS A 256 -1.80 -1.15 -18.82
N LYS A 257 -2.59 -1.89 -18.03
CA LYS A 257 -2.48 -3.34 -17.90
C LYS A 257 -2.75 -4.08 -19.21
N GLU A 258 -3.76 -3.65 -19.96
CA GLU A 258 -4.06 -4.18 -21.29
C GLU A 258 -2.90 -3.93 -22.26
N MET A 259 -2.34 -2.71 -22.29
CA MET A 259 -1.18 -2.37 -23.11
C MET A 259 0.04 -3.23 -22.76
N LEU A 260 0.34 -3.42 -21.47
CA LEU A 260 1.48 -4.24 -21.02
C LEU A 260 1.34 -5.72 -21.41
N ARG A 261 0.11 -6.22 -21.53
CA ARG A 261 -0.15 -7.59 -22.03
C ARG A 261 -0.03 -7.68 -23.56
N LYS A 262 -0.60 -6.70 -24.28
CA LYS A 262 -0.70 -6.72 -25.75
C LYS A 262 0.62 -6.35 -26.44
N TYR A 263 1.27 -5.28 -26.00
CA TYR A 263 2.40 -4.68 -26.71
C TYR A 263 3.60 -5.62 -26.90
N PRO A 264 4.03 -6.41 -25.89
CA PRO A 264 5.13 -7.35 -26.09
C PRO A 264 4.85 -8.39 -27.19
N LEU A 265 3.62 -8.90 -27.27
CA LEU A 265 3.20 -9.86 -28.30
C LEU A 265 3.23 -9.22 -29.69
N VAL A 266 2.68 -8.01 -29.81
CA VAL A 266 2.65 -7.25 -31.06
C VAL A 266 4.07 -6.92 -31.55
N PHE A 267 4.95 -6.44 -30.66
CA PHE A 267 6.34 -6.13 -31.02
C PHE A 267 7.09 -7.38 -31.49
N LYS A 268 6.88 -8.52 -30.82
CA LYS A 268 7.48 -9.80 -31.22
C LYS A 268 7.01 -10.22 -32.61
N GLU A 269 5.72 -10.07 -32.91
CA GLU A 269 5.16 -10.42 -34.21
C GLU A 269 5.71 -9.53 -35.33
N ILE A 270 5.72 -8.21 -35.14
CA ILE A 270 6.23 -7.24 -36.12
C ILE A 270 7.73 -7.47 -36.36
N SER A 271 8.51 -7.63 -35.29
CA SER A 271 9.94 -7.88 -35.41
C SER A 271 10.22 -9.17 -36.19
N ARG A 272 9.47 -10.25 -35.93
CA ARG A 272 9.58 -11.51 -36.67
C ARG A 272 9.17 -11.38 -38.13
N LYS A 273 8.00 -10.79 -38.40
CA LYS A 273 7.38 -10.74 -39.74
C LYS A 273 8.15 -9.82 -40.68
N TYR A 274 8.67 -8.71 -40.17
CA TYR A 274 9.28 -7.66 -40.98
C TYR A 274 10.79 -7.50 -40.76
N LYS A 275 11.39 -8.33 -39.91
CA LYS A 275 12.84 -8.31 -39.59
C LYS A 275 13.32 -6.92 -39.16
N VAL A 276 12.50 -6.21 -38.37
CA VAL A 276 12.81 -4.88 -37.84
C VAL A 276 13.22 -5.00 -36.37
N ASP A 277 14.25 -4.24 -35.99
CA ASP A 277 14.61 -4.06 -34.58
C ASP A 277 13.66 -3.04 -33.93
N LEU A 278 12.99 -3.49 -32.87
CA LEU A 278 12.06 -2.71 -32.05
C LEU A 278 12.57 -2.56 -30.61
N SER A 279 13.89 -2.64 -30.42
CA SER A 279 14.55 -2.46 -29.13
C SER A 279 14.14 -1.15 -28.43
N ASP A 280 13.94 -0.06 -29.17
CA ASP A 280 13.46 1.23 -28.67
C ASP A 280 12.05 1.16 -28.05
N CYS A 281 11.22 0.18 -28.44
CA CYS A 281 9.89 -0.02 -27.84
C CYS A 281 9.94 -0.49 -26.38
N LYS A 282 11.10 -0.91 -25.87
CA LYS A 282 11.26 -1.20 -24.43
C LYS A 282 11.01 0.03 -23.56
N GLU A 283 11.33 1.22 -24.05
CA GLU A 283 11.06 2.47 -23.32
C GLU A 283 9.57 2.80 -23.27
N LEU A 284 8.79 2.37 -24.28
CA LEU A 284 7.32 2.46 -24.24
C LEU A 284 6.74 1.57 -23.14
N LEU A 285 7.21 0.32 -23.03
CA LEU A 285 6.78 -0.60 -21.96
C LEU A 285 7.08 -0.03 -20.57
N LYS A 286 8.31 0.45 -20.36
CA LYS A 286 8.70 1.11 -19.10
C LYS A 286 7.88 2.36 -18.78
N SER A 287 7.56 3.17 -19.79
CA SER A 287 6.69 4.34 -19.61
C SER A 287 5.26 3.91 -19.24
N THR A 288 4.74 2.84 -19.84
CA THR A 288 3.44 2.25 -19.48
C THR A 288 3.45 1.66 -18.07
N GLU A 289 4.54 1.02 -17.63
CA GLU A 289 4.74 0.58 -16.25
C GLU A 289 4.73 1.75 -15.26
N ALA A 290 5.39 2.86 -15.61
CA ALA A 290 5.36 4.07 -14.79
C ALA A 290 3.95 4.66 -14.71
N MET A 291 3.21 4.70 -15.82
CA MET A 291 1.80 5.13 -15.83
C MET A 291 0.91 4.20 -15.00
N LEU A 292 1.08 2.88 -15.10
CA LEU A 292 0.37 1.89 -14.29
C LEU A 292 0.58 2.18 -12.78
N ALA A 293 1.83 2.39 -12.37
CA ALA A 293 2.17 2.72 -10.99
C ALA A 293 1.52 4.03 -10.54
N ILE A 294 1.56 5.09 -11.36
CA ILE A 294 0.99 6.39 -11.00
C ILE A 294 -0.54 6.33 -10.88
N SER A 295 -1.21 5.63 -11.79
CA SER A 295 -2.66 5.44 -11.70
C SER A 295 -3.02 4.67 -10.43
N TYR A 296 -2.21 3.67 -10.07
CA TYR A 296 -2.38 2.94 -8.84
C TYR A 296 -2.12 3.77 -7.58
N PHE A 297 -1.07 4.61 -7.56
CA PHE A 297 -0.77 5.52 -6.45
C PHE A 297 -1.93 6.44 -6.13
N SER A 298 -2.52 7.06 -7.15
CA SER A 298 -3.68 7.93 -6.98
C SER A 298 -4.88 7.14 -6.46
N LEU A 299 -5.11 5.94 -7.00
CA LEU A 299 -6.20 5.07 -6.57
C LEU A 299 -6.06 4.69 -5.09
N ASP A 300 -4.86 4.27 -4.65
CA ASP A 300 -4.60 3.86 -3.27
C ASP A 300 -4.72 5.03 -2.28
N LEU A 301 -4.16 6.20 -2.64
CA LEU A 301 -4.26 7.41 -1.81
C LEU A 301 -5.70 7.90 -1.67
N CYS A 302 -6.46 7.94 -2.78
CA CYS A 302 -7.88 8.30 -2.74
C CYS A 302 -8.72 7.27 -1.97
N SER A 303 -8.40 5.96 -2.08
CA SER A 303 -9.09 4.91 -1.34
C SER A 303 -8.93 5.08 0.17
N ILE A 304 -7.73 5.41 0.65
CA ILE A 304 -7.51 5.61 2.09
C ILE A 304 -8.07 6.95 2.61
N LEU A 305 -8.06 8.02 1.79
CA LEU A 305 -8.74 9.27 2.10
C LEU A 305 -10.24 9.05 2.29
N LYS A 306 -10.85 8.21 1.45
CA LYS A 306 -12.26 7.84 1.59
C LYS A 306 -12.54 7.11 2.90
N VAL A 307 -11.64 6.24 3.36
CA VAL A 307 -11.75 5.59 4.69
C VAL A 307 -11.69 6.63 5.80
N TYR A 308 -10.75 7.57 5.71
CA TYR A 308 -10.57 8.64 6.69
C TYR A 308 -11.82 9.54 6.79
N PHE A 309 -12.32 10.07 5.67
CA PHE A 309 -13.47 10.98 5.69
C PHE A 309 -14.77 10.30 6.09
N ASN A 310 -14.96 9.02 5.79
CA ASN A 310 -16.20 8.29 6.10
C ASN A 310 -16.17 7.55 7.44
N SER A 311 -15.11 7.70 8.23
CA SER A 311 -15.02 7.06 9.53
C SER A 311 -15.49 7.97 10.65
N THR A 312 -16.35 7.44 11.51
CA THR A 312 -16.76 8.06 12.78
C THR A 312 -15.84 7.68 13.94
N ILE A 313 -14.94 6.71 13.76
CA ILE A 313 -14.10 6.17 14.84
C ILE A 313 -12.73 6.87 14.80
N PRO A 314 -12.32 7.56 15.87
CA PRO A 314 -11.07 8.32 15.87
C PRO A 314 -9.82 7.48 15.58
N LEU A 315 -9.78 6.24 16.09
CA LEU A 315 -8.65 5.34 15.84
C LEU A 315 -8.57 4.90 14.37
N GLU A 316 -9.71 4.61 13.73
CA GLU A 316 -9.76 4.27 12.30
C GLU A 316 -9.22 5.40 11.43
N ARG A 317 -9.55 6.66 11.78
CA ARG A 317 -9.03 7.85 11.09
C ARG A 317 -7.53 8.01 11.25
N ASN A 318 -7.00 7.86 12.46
CA ASN A 318 -5.56 8.02 12.70
C ASN A 318 -4.73 6.88 12.06
N ILE A 319 -5.30 5.66 11.99
CA ILE A 319 -4.71 4.58 11.20
C ILE A 319 -4.74 4.91 9.71
N ALA A 320 -5.82 5.50 9.20
CA ALA A 320 -5.90 5.94 7.82
C ALA A 320 -4.83 7.00 7.49
N LEU A 321 -4.60 7.98 8.37
CA LEU A 321 -3.51 8.96 8.24
C LEU A 321 -2.12 8.28 8.20
N SER A 322 -1.91 7.28 9.05
CA SER A 322 -0.66 6.51 9.07
C SER A 322 -0.42 5.78 7.75
N ARG A 323 -1.49 5.24 7.16
CA ARG A 323 -1.41 4.60 5.83
C ARG A 323 -1.22 5.61 4.70
N MET A 324 -1.80 6.82 4.79
CA MET A 324 -1.46 7.92 3.87
C MET A 324 0.04 8.21 3.90
N ASN A 325 0.65 8.19 5.08
CA ASN A 325 2.09 8.43 5.21
C ASN A 325 2.93 7.42 4.42
N ILE A 326 2.59 6.13 4.52
CA ILE A 326 3.23 5.05 3.73
C ILE A 326 3.11 5.34 2.23
N ILE A 327 1.89 5.65 1.77
CA ILE A 327 1.58 5.86 0.35
C ILE A 327 2.29 7.10 -0.18
N CYS A 328 2.17 8.24 0.49
CA CYS A 328 2.76 9.50 0.09
C CYS A 328 4.28 9.44 0.07
N HIS A 329 4.92 8.81 1.06
CA HIS A 329 6.37 8.59 1.02
C HIS A 329 6.75 7.75 -0.21
N SER A 330 6.07 6.62 -0.46
CA SER A 330 6.36 5.76 -1.62
C SER A 330 6.16 6.49 -2.95
N ILE A 331 5.15 7.36 -3.05
CA ILE A 331 4.94 8.23 -4.22
C ILE A 331 6.11 9.17 -4.41
N ILE A 332 6.49 9.94 -3.37
CA ILE A 332 7.57 10.92 -3.46
C ILE A 332 8.87 10.22 -3.84
N ASP A 333 9.20 9.10 -3.20
CA ASP A 333 10.46 8.40 -3.43
C ASP A 333 10.52 7.75 -4.83
N ARG A 334 9.42 7.14 -5.30
CA ARG A 334 9.39 6.52 -6.64
C ARG A 334 9.35 7.57 -7.76
N VAL A 335 8.53 8.59 -7.59
CA VAL A 335 8.26 9.56 -8.66
C VAL A 335 9.38 10.60 -8.74
N TYR A 336 9.79 11.15 -7.60
CA TYR A 336 10.78 12.24 -7.56
C TYR A 336 12.15 11.77 -7.05
N GLY A 337 12.15 10.91 -6.03
CA GLY A 337 13.33 10.52 -5.28
C GLY A 337 13.45 11.34 -4.00
N TYR A 338 13.19 10.72 -2.85
CA TYR A 338 13.08 11.45 -1.58
C TYR A 338 14.44 11.95 -1.10
N ARG A 339 15.46 11.07 -1.10
CA ARG A 339 16.85 11.42 -0.74
C ARG A 339 17.75 11.62 -1.95
N ASP A 340 17.48 10.87 -3.01
CA ASP A 340 18.28 10.81 -4.22
C ASP A 340 17.32 10.67 -5.40
N ARG A 341 17.54 11.42 -6.48
CA ARG A 341 16.72 11.37 -7.69
C ARG A 341 17.11 10.21 -8.62
N ARG A 342 18.29 9.62 -8.44
CA ARG A 342 18.78 8.52 -9.31
C ARG A 342 17.82 7.34 -9.31
N GLY A 343 17.32 6.94 -10.47
CA GLY A 343 16.39 5.84 -10.65
C GLY A 343 14.91 6.16 -10.36
N SER A 344 14.57 7.42 -10.07
CA SER A 344 13.17 7.85 -9.96
C SER A 344 12.56 8.14 -11.33
N TYR A 345 11.23 8.27 -11.40
CA TYR A 345 10.56 8.66 -12.65
C TYR A 345 10.94 10.07 -13.12
N TRP A 346 11.31 10.94 -12.18
CA TRP A 346 11.82 12.27 -12.46
C TRP A 346 13.02 12.22 -13.39
N GLU A 347 14.06 11.49 -13.00
CA GLU A 347 15.27 11.34 -13.82
C GLU A 347 15.00 10.53 -15.09
N GLN A 348 14.31 9.39 -14.95
CA GLN A 348 14.18 8.41 -16.04
C GLN A 348 13.26 8.87 -17.16
N TYR A 349 12.17 9.58 -16.83
CA TYR A 349 11.09 9.87 -17.78
C TYR A 349 10.77 11.37 -17.85
N ILE A 350 10.75 12.09 -16.73
CA ILE A 350 10.24 13.47 -16.74
C ILE A 350 11.29 14.45 -17.28
N THR A 351 12.54 14.37 -16.84
CA THR A 351 13.61 15.31 -17.26
C THR A 351 14.45 14.80 -18.41
N LYS A 352 14.44 13.49 -18.69
CA LYS A 352 15.20 12.86 -19.78
C LYS A 352 15.01 13.57 -21.14
N PRO A 353 13.80 14.02 -21.54
CA PRO A 353 13.61 14.76 -22.79
C PRO A 353 14.24 16.16 -22.84
N TYR A 354 14.59 16.74 -21.69
CA TYR A 354 15.02 18.13 -21.54
C TYR A 354 16.48 18.26 -21.08
N LEU A 355 17.31 17.23 -21.35
CA LEU A 355 18.73 17.28 -21.05
C LEU A 355 19.37 18.52 -21.70
N ASN A 356 19.93 19.41 -20.87
CA ASN A 356 20.53 20.69 -21.27
C ASN A 356 19.55 21.74 -21.86
N MET A 357 18.25 21.61 -21.57
CA MET A 357 17.22 22.58 -21.96
C MET A 357 16.50 23.14 -20.73
N GLU A 358 15.84 24.29 -20.89
CA GLU A 358 14.92 24.79 -19.87
C GLU A 358 13.73 23.85 -19.70
N LEU A 359 13.32 23.64 -18.44
CA LEU A 359 12.17 22.79 -18.12
C LEU A 359 10.87 23.54 -18.43
N PRO A 360 9.90 22.91 -19.11
CA PRO A 360 8.58 23.52 -19.29
C PRO A 360 7.88 23.81 -17.97
N ASP A 361 7.00 24.81 -17.95
CA ASP A 361 6.26 25.24 -16.75
C ASP A 361 5.57 24.08 -16.02
N GLY A 362 4.97 23.14 -16.76
CA GLY A 362 4.34 21.95 -16.17
C GLY A 362 5.32 21.07 -15.39
N VAL A 363 6.56 20.94 -15.88
CA VAL A 363 7.63 20.18 -15.22
C VAL A 363 8.21 20.96 -14.03
N VAL A 364 8.35 22.28 -14.16
CA VAL A 364 8.74 23.16 -13.04
C VAL A 364 7.72 23.09 -11.90
N LYS A 365 6.42 23.06 -12.22
CA LYS A 365 5.36 22.89 -11.23
C LYS A 365 5.50 21.57 -10.47
N ILE A 366 5.78 20.46 -11.17
CA ILE A 366 6.02 19.15 -10.54
C ILE A 366 7.19 19.24 -9.57
N ARG A 367 8.32 19.83 -10.00
CA ARG A 367 9.51 20.04 -9.16
C ARG A 367 9.16 20.78 -7.87
N ASN A 368 8.53 21.94 -8.00
CA ASN A 368 8.27 22.83 -6.86
C ASN A 368 7.32 22.16 -5.85
N VAL A 369 6.29 21.44 -6.31
CA VAL A 369 5.39 20.70 -5.41
C VAL A 369 6.14 19.58 -4.70
N MET A 370 6.93 18.77 -5.41
CA MET A 370 7.69 17.66 -4.80
C MET A 370 8.75 18.16 -3.80
N GLU A 371 9.45 19.24 -4.11
CA GLU A 371 10.43 19.86 -3.20
C GLU A 371 9.75 20.43 -1.96
N SER A 372 8.59 21.08 -2.09
CA SER A 372 7.81 21.55 -0.94
C SER A 372 7.32 20.40 -0.06
N LEU A 373 6.92 19.27 -0.65
CA LEU A 373 6.48 18.09 0.10
C LEU A 373 7.63 17.42 0.86
N ILE A 374 8.84 17.40 0.31
CA ILE A 374 10.03 16.91 1.00
C ILE A 374 10.43 17.87 2.12
N ALA A 375 10.42 19.18 1.85
CA ALA A 375 10.77 20.22 2.81
C ALA A 375 9.81 20.27 4.02
N SER A 376 8.54 19.86 3.85
CA SER A 376 7.58 19.78 4.96
C SER A 376 7.94 18.69 6.00
N ASN A 377 8.83 17.76 5.63
CA ASN A 377 9.26 16.64 6.47
C ASN A 377 8.10 15.80 7.05
N THR A 378 6.93 15.81 6.41
CA THR A 378 5.73 15.09 6.89
C THR A 378 5.84 13.58 6.65
N TYR A 379 6.43 13.19 5.52
CA TYR A 379 6.54 11.81 5.04
C TYR A 379 7.98 11.31 5.14
N THR A 380 8.44 10.94 6.33
CA THR A 380 9.82 10.46 6.51
C THR A 380 9.94 8.95 6.34
N GLN A 381 11.12 8.48 5.93
CA GLN A 381 11.41 7.04 5.84
C GLN A 381 11.29 6.35 7.21
N GLU A 382 11.65 7.02 8.29
CA GLU A 382 11.55 6.49 9.66
C GLU A 382 10.09 6.25 10.06
N LYS A 383 9.23 7.25 9.83
CA LYS A 383 7.80 7.15 10.09
C LYS A 383 7.15 6.07 9.24
N ARG A 384 7.50 6.01 7.94
CA ARG A 384 7.08 4.91 7.06
C ARG A 384 7.51 3.54 7.59
N SER A 385 8.79 3.37 7.94
CA SER A 385 9.32 2.10 8.45
C SER A 385 8.60 1.65 9.73
N SER A 386 8.19 2.57 10.58
CA SER A 386 7.41 2.29 11.80
C SER A 386 6.05 1.67 11.50
N PHE A 387 5.35 2.18 10.48
CA PHE A 387 4.03 1.67 10.08
C PHE A 387 4.09 0.37 9.26
N VAL A 388 5.19 0.16 8.55
CA VAL A 388 5.36 -0.96 7.62
C VAL A 388 5.87 -2.23 8.32
N HIS A 389 6.89 -2.11 9.18
CA HIS A 389 7.49 -3.27 9.83
C HIS A 389 7.10 -3.32 11.31
N LEU A 390 6.37 -4.35 11.73
CA LEU A 390 5.78 -4.42 13.07
C LEU A 390 6.72 -4.98 14.16
N LYS A 391 8.03 -4.78 14.01
CA LYS A 391 9.01 -5.12 15.06
C LYS A 391 8.82 -4.24 16.30
N LYS A 392 9.35 -4.65 17.46
CA LYS A 392 9.09 -4.04 18.77
C LYS A 392 9.18 -2.51 18.79
N ASP A 393 10.34 -1.96 18.47
CA ASP A 393 10.56 -0.50 18.51
C ASP A 393 9.65 0.23 17.52
N ASN A 394 9.41 -0.37 16.36
CA ASN A 394 8.63 0.24 15.29
C ASN A 394 7.14 0.34 15.66
N TYR A 395 6.52 -0.70 16.22
CA TYR A 395 5.09 -0.61 16.54
C TYR A 395 4.83 0.34 17.72
N ILE A 396 5.76 0.45 18.68
CA ILE A 396 5.69 1.44 19.76
C ILE A 396 5.79 2.86 19.19
N GLN A 397 6.72 3.08 18.25
CA GLN A 397 6.85 4.35 17.56
C GLN A 397 5.63 4.65 16.67
N ALA A 398 5.08 3.64 16.00
CA ALA A 398 3.87 3.76 15.20
C ALA A 398 2.65 4.17 16.04
N ILE A 399 2.50 3.60 17.24
CA ILE A 399 1.48 4.03 18.19
C ILE A 399 1.71 5.50 18.57
N THR A 400 2.94 5.93 18.82
CA THR A 400 3.22 7.36 19.08
C THR A 400 2.72 8.25 17.94
N TYR A 401 3.04 7.87 16.69
CA TYR A 401 2.62 8.62 15.51
C TYR A 401 1.10 8.63 15.31
N LEU A 402 0.37 7.57 15.68
CA LEU A 402 -1.10 7.57 15.63
C LEU A 402 -1.71 8.73 16.41
N TYR A 403 -1.07 9.16 17.50
CA TYR A 403 -1.60 10.20 18.38
C TYR A 403 -0.93 11.57 18.14
N SER A 404 0.21 11.62 17.45
CA SER A 404 0.94 12.89 17.20
C SER A 404 0.78 13.44 15.79
N ASN A 405 0.18 12.69 14.85
CA ASN A 405 -0.01 13.15 13.48
C ASN A 405 -0.94 14.37 13.42
N ASN A 406 -0.62 15.34 12.55
CA ASN A 406 -1.47 16.48 12.27
C ASN A 406 -2.34 16.18 11.03
N PRO A 407 -3.65 15.93 11.18
CA PRO A 407 -4.51 15.56 10.06
C PRO A 407 -4.59 16.65 8.98
N LEU A 408 -4.57 17.93 9.36
CA LEU A 408 -4.69 19.04 8.41
C LEU A 408 -3.49 19.09 7.46
N VAL A 409 -2.28 18.95 7.99
CA VAL A 409 -1.04 18.91 7.20
C VAL A 409 -0.99 17.67 6.32
N GLU A 410 -1.35 16.50 6.88
CA GLU A 410 -1.37 15.23 6.13
C GLU A 410 -2.36 15.27 4.96
N ILE A 411 -3.56 15.84 5.16
CA ILE A 411 -4.57 15.99 4.10
C ILE A 411 -4.13 17.01 3.05
N GLN A 412 -3.63 18.17 3.46
CA GLN A 412 -3.18 19.21 2.55
C GLN A 412 -2.06 18.69 1.62
N ASN A 413 -1.10 17.98 2.19
CA ASN A 413 -0.01 17.38 1.42
C ASN A 413 -0.50 16.24 0.51
N SER A 414 -1.42 15.40 0.98
CA SER A 414 -2.05 14.35 0.16
C SER A 414 -2.84 14.94 -1.02
N GLU A 415 -3.56 16.03 -0.80
CA GLU A 415 -4.27 16.76 -1.86
C GLU A 415 -3.30 17.33 -2.90
N ALA A 416 -2.18 17.92 -2.46
CA ALA A 416 -1.14 18.41 -3.36
C ALA A 416 -0.56 17.28 -4.23
N ILE A 417 -0.34 16.10 -3.64
CA ILE A 417 0.10 14.89 -4.37
C ILE A 417 -0.95 14.49 -5.41
N ILE A 418 -2.22 14.33 -5.03
CA ILE A 418 -3.30 13.92 -5.94
C ILE A 418 -3.42 14.89 -7.12
N LYS A 419 -3.28 16.21 -6.88
CA LYS A 419 -3.36 17.23 -7.92
C LYS A 419 -2.16 17.20 -8.89
N ILE A 420 -0.99 16.74 -8.46
CA ILE A 420 0.21 16.73 -9.30
C ILE A 420 0.40 15.42 -10.08
N LEU A 421 -0.14 14.29 -9.61
CA LEU A 421 -0.03 12.99 -10.32
C LEU A 421 -0.52 13.04 -11.79
N PRO A 422 -1.62 13.71 -12.15
CA PRO A 422 -2.02 13.84 -13.56
C PRO A 422 -1.03 14.63 -14.43
N GLU A 423 -0.38 15.65 -13.88
CA GLU A 423 0.65 16.41 -14.59
C GLU A 423 1.89 15.55 -14.83
N ILE A 424 2.22 14.67 -13.89
CA ILE A 424 3.29 13.68 -14.04
C ILE A 424 2.97 12.67 -15.15
N GLN A 425 1.73 12.16 -15.20
CA GLN A 425 1.28 11.29 -16.30
C GLN A 425 1.42 12.00 -17.65
N LYS A 426 1.00 13.27 -17.75
CA LYS A 426 1.18 14.08 -18.98
C LYS A 426 2.65 14.24 -19.37
N ALA A 427 3.54 14.47 -18.40
CA ALA A 427 4.97 14.59 -18.65
C ALA A 427 5.56 13.28 -19.22
N ILE A 428 5.18 12.12 -18.65
CA ILE A 428 5.62 10.80 -19.14
C ILE A 428 5.09 10.51 -20.55
N VAL A 429 3.87 10.92 -20.88
CA VAL A 429 3.33 10.81 -22.26
C VAL A 429 4.20 11.57 -23.27
N GLY A 430 4.87 12.65 -22.87
CA GLY A 430 5.86 13.35 -23.69
C GLY A 430 7.00 12.42 -24.16
N VAL A 431 7.50 11.55 -23.29
CA VAL A 431 8.52 10.54 -23.63
C VAL A 431 7.99 9.54 -24.66
N VAL A 432 6.76 9.07 -24.46
CA VAL A 432 6.11 8.12 -25.37
C VAL A 432 6.01 8.70 -26.78
N LYS A 433 5.65 9.98 -26.91
CA LYS A 433 5.60 10.66 -28.21
C LYS A 433 6.97 10.74 -28.89
N GLN A 434 8.04 10.97 -28.12
CA GLN A 434 9.40 11.00 -28.67
C GLN A 434 9.84 9.60 -29.15
N VAL A 435 9.54 8.55 -28.38
CA VAL A 435 9.83 7.16 -28.76
C VAL A 435 9.08 6.78 -30.04
N ASP A 436 7.78 7.10 -30.12
CA ASP A 436 6.98 6.88 -31.33
C ASP A 436 7.55 7.64 -32.54
N SER A 437 8.02 8.88 -32.37
CA SER A 437 8.71 9.63 -33.42
C SER A 437 10.02 8.97 -33.87
N ASN A 438 10.81 8.43 -32.96
CA ASN A 438 12.07 7.76 -33.30
C ASN A 438 11.81 6.45 -34.05
N ILE A 439 10.81 5.68 -33.62
CA ILE A 439 10.33 4.48 -34.32
C ILE A 439 9.86 4.85 -35.73
N LYS A 440 9.07 5.91 -35.86
CA LYS A 440 8.62 6.46 -37.15
C LYS A 440 9.80 6.72 -38.09
N CYS A 441 10.82 7.43 -37.61
CA CYS A 441 12.01 7.76 -38.39
C CYS A 441 12.87 6.54 -38.75
N SER A 442 13.08 5.61 -37.81
CA SER A 442 13.86 4.37 -38.04
C SER A 442 13.18 3.48 -39.08
N TYR A 443 11.85 3.36 -39.01
CA TYR A 443 11.06 2.58 -39.94
C TYR A 443 11.00 3.23 -41.33
N ALA A 444 10.74 4.53 -41.42
CA ALA A 444 10.73 5.27 -42.68
C ALA A 444 12.04 5.12 -43.48
N ARG A 445 13.18 4.93 -42.80
CA ARG A 445 14.49 4.72 -43.43
C ARG A 445 14.72 3.33 -44.03
N LYS A 446 13.86 2.32 -43.77
CA LYS A 446 14.16 0.89 -44.05
C LYS A 446 13.21 0.15 -45.02
N ASN A 447 12.21 0.79 -45.63
CA ASN A 447 11.05 0.05 -46.16
C ASN A 447 10.90 -0.05 -47.69
N SER A 448 11.70 -0.89 -48.35
CA SER A 448 11.43 -1.32 -49.74
C SER A 448 10.22 -2.27 -49.85
N TRP A 449 10.00 -3.13 -48.87
CA TRP A 449 8.97 -4.18 -48.91
C TRP A 449 7.53 -3.67 -48.74
N ILE A 450 7.33 -2.55 -48.01
CA ILE A 450 5.99 -1.93 -47.86
C ILE A 450 5.52 -1.39 -49.20
N ASP A 451 6.44 -0.80 -49.96
CA ASP A 451 6.14 -0.28 -51.29
C ASP A 451 5.73 -1.40 -52.25
N GLU A 452 6.35 -2.58 -52.15
CA GLU A 452 5.94 -3.75 -52.92
C GLU A 452 4.55 -4.28 -52.52
N ASN A 453 4.25 -4.35 -51.22
CA ASN A 453 2.94 -4.82 -50.76
C ASN A 453 1.83 -3.81 -51.02
N LEU A 454 2.08 -2.51 -50.86
CA LEU A 454 1.15 -1.46 -51.27
C LEU A 454 0.83 -1.54 -52.76
N LYS A 455 1.82 -1.81 -53.63
CA LYS A 455 1.59 -2.04 -55.06
C LYS A 455 0.67 -3.23 -55.33
N LYS A 456 0.85 -4.33 -54.61
CA LYS A 456 0.02 -5.56 -54.76
C LYS A 456 -1.41 -5.36 -54.29
N VAL A 457 -1.61 -4.61 -53.21
CA VAL A 457 -2.91 -4.46 -52.55
C VAL A 457 -3.69 -3.22 -53.06
N ALA A 458 -3.01 -2.22 -53.64
CA ALA A 458 -3.62 -1.00 -54.18
C ALA A 458 -4.80 -1.22 -55.15
N PRO A 459 -4.80 -2.22 -56.05
CA PRO A 459 -5.93 -2.48 -56.94
C PRO A 459 -7.23 -2.87 -56.19
N PHE A 460 -7.08 -3.42 -54.98
CA PHE A 460 -8.19 -3.97 -54.19
C PHE A 460 -8.54 -3.11 -52.97
N LYS A 461 -7.95 -1.90 -52.86
CA LYS A 461 -8.02 -1.03 -51.66
C LYS A 461 -9.43 -0.68 -51.16
N ASN A 462 -10.45 -0.81 -52.01
CA ASN A 462 -11.84 -0.50 -51.68
C ASN A 462 -12.68 -1.75 -51.31
N GLN A 463 -12.10 -2.95 -51.39
CA GLN A 463 -12.82 -4.19 -51.04
C GLN A 463 -12.95 -4.32 -49.50
N PRO A 464 -14.09 -4.83 -49.00
CA PRO A 464 -14.27 -5.16 -47.59
C PRO A 464 -13.16 -6.14 -47.11
N GLY A 465 -12.58 -5.89 -45.93
CA GLY A 465 -11.45 -6.66 -45.38
C GLY A 465 -10.07 -6.26 -45.90
N VAL A 466 -9.95 -5.86 -47.18
CA VAL A 466 -8.67 -5.42 -47.77
C VAL A 466 -8.35 -3.95 -47.46
N LYS A 467 -9.40 -3.13 -47.29
CA LYS A 467 -9.28 -1.70 -46.95
C LYS A 467 -8.47 -1.49 -45.66
N SER A 468 -8.76 -2.22 -44.59
CA SER A 468 -8.05 -2.11 -43.31
C SER A 468 -6.58 -2.51 -43.44
N VAL A 469 -6.27 -3.53 -44.24
CA VAL A 469 -4.89 -3.94 -44.55
C VAL A 469 -4.15 -2.85 -45.34
N TYR A 470 -4.78 -2.29 -46.37
CA TYR A 470 -4.19 -1.22 -47.20
C TYR A 470 -3.94 0.06 -46.39
N GLU A 471 -4.90 0.48 -45.57
CA GLU A 471 -4.77 1.64 -44.68
C GLU A 471 -3.69 1.42 -43.62
N SER A 472 -3.58 0.21 -43.08
CA SER A 472 -2.52 -0.15 -42.13
C SER A 472 -1.14 -0.13 -42.79
N LEU A 473 -1.00 -0.63 -44.03
CA LEU A 473 0.26 -0.54 -44.78
C LEU A 473 0.66 0.93 -45.08
N LEU A 474 -0.30 1.81 -45.34
CA LEU A 474 -0.04 3.24 -45.50
C LEU A 474 0.40 3.92 -44.19
N LEU A 475 -0.20 3.53 -43.05
CA LEU A 475 0.19 4.01 -41.73
C LEU A 475 1.59 3.52 -41.36
N LEU A 476 1.88 2.23 -41.61
CA LEU A 476 3.22 1.66 -41.50
C LEU A 476 4.20 2.45 -42.37
N LYS A 477 3.92 2.71 -43.66
CA LYS A 477 4.81 3.50 -44.53
C LYS A 477 5.16 4.88 -43.95
N LYS A 478 4.22 5.51 -43.25
CA LYS A 478 4.41 6.80 -42.55
C LYS A 478 5.11 6.66 -41.19
N GLY A 479 5.57 5.47 -40.85
CA GLY A 479 6.15 5.13 -39.56
C GLY A 479 5.14 5.03 -38.42
N LYS A 480 3.84 5.23 -38.66
CA LYS A 480 2.78 5.25 -37.65
C LYS A 480 2.42 3.82 -37.22
N ILE A 481 3.36 3.14 -36.57
CA ILE A 481 3.26 1.72 -36.24
C ILE A 481 2.07 1.46 -35.31
N MET A 482 1.87 2.29 -34.28
CA MET A 482 0.77 2.11 -33.32
C MET A 482 -0.62 2.27 -33.95
N GLU A 483 -0.81 3.32 -34.75
CA GLU A 483 -2.07 3.57 -35.49
C GLU A 483 -2.34 2.45 -36.53
N ALA A 484 -1.29 1.91 -37.14
CA ALA A 484 -1.42 0.80 -38.07
C ALA A 484 -1.84 -0.50 -37.38
N ILE A 485 -1.35 -0.74 -36.16
CA ILE A 485 -1.73 -1.91 -35.36
C ILE A 485 -3.21 -1.84 -34.99
N GLU A 486 -3.70 -0.67 -34.55
CA GLU A 486 -5.11 -0.48 -34.21
C GLU A 486 -6.03 -0.84 -35.37
N LYS A 487 -5.69 -0.40 -36.59
CA LYS A 487 -6.46 -0.72 -37.80
C LYS A 487 -6.41 -2.18 -38.26
N LEU A 488 -5.37 -2.92 -37.90
CA LEU A 488 -5.28 -4.36 -38.22
C LEU A 488 -6.12 -5.23 -37.28
N ASN A 489 -6.40 -4.75 -36.06
CA ASN A 489 -7.24 -5.46 -35.10
C ASN A 489 -8.76 -5.38 -35.41
N ASP A 490 -9.15 -4.52 -36.35
CA ASP A 490 -10.53 -4.37 -36.84
C ASP A 490 -10.87 -5.33 -38.00
N ILE A 491 -9.99 -6.30 -38.29
CA ILE A 491 -10.15 -7.41 -39.24
C ILE A 491 -10.38 -8.68 -38.45
#